data_AF-A0A084GXU1-F1
#
_entry.id   AF-A0A084GXU1-F1
#
_cell.length_a   1.000
_cell.length_b   1.000
_cell.length_c   1.000
_cell.angle_alpha   90.00
_cell.angle_beta   90.00
_cell.angle_gamma   90.00
#
_symmetry.space_group_name_H-M   'P 1'
#
loop_
_entity.id
_entity.type
_entity.pdbx_description
1 polymer ?
#
loop_
_entity_poly.entity_id
_entity_poly.type
_entity_poly.pdbx_seq_one_letter_code
_entity_poly.pdbx_strand_id
1 'polypeptide(L)' 'MQEIEIQKRPYRHWTTLEDRRLVELRKQNIKFRDIAKQLNRTPISVEKRFRKIEKTKFDQE' A
#
# COMPACT_ATOMS: atom_id res chain seq x y z
N MET A 1 -31.59 10.04 -4.33
CA MET A 1 -30.23 9.55 -4.65
C MET A 1 -29.33 10.07 -3.56
N GLN A 2 -28.70 9.21 -2.76
CA GLN A 2 -27.79 9.67 -1.71
C GLN A 2 -26.48 10.12 -2.35
N GLU A 3 -26.15 11.39 -2.14
CA GLU A 3 -24.91 12.01 -2.58
C GLU A 3 -23.77 11.46 -1.72
N ILE A 4 -22.99 10.53 -2.29
CA ILE A 4 -21.76 10.05 -1.67
C ILE A 4 -20.71 11.14 -1.87
N GLU A 5 -20.51 11.98 -0.85
CA GLU A 5 -19.40 12.93 -0.78
C GLU A 5 -18.08 12.18 -0.94
N ILE A 6 -17.48 12.29 -2.14
CA ILE A 6 -16.15 11.73 -2.42
C ILE A 6 -15.13 12.67 -1.77
N GLN A 7 -15.01 12.58 -0.46
CA GLN A 7 -13.98 13.29 0.31
C GLN A 7 -12.61 12.85 -0.22
N LYS A 8 -11.96 13.75 -0.97
CA LYS A 8 -10.63 13.52 -1.53
C LYS A 8 -9.65 13.35 -0.37
N ARG A 9 -9.20 12.12 -0.15
CA ARG A 9 -8.15 11.84 0.84
C ARG A 9 -6.90 12.65 0.45
N PRO A 10 -6.28 13.40 1.38
CA PRO A 10 -5.06 14.14 1.07
C PRO A 10 -3.97 13.18 0.60
N TYR A 11 -3.19 13.62 -0.39
CA TYR A 11 -2.07 12.84 -0.89
C TYR A 11 -1.07 12.63 0.25
N ARG A 12 -0.83 11.37 0.61
CA ARG A 12 0.07 10.99 1.70
C ARG A 12 1.24 10.19 1.14
N HIS A 13 2.45 10.67 1.39
CA HIS A 13 3.67 9.97 0.99
C HIS A 13 3.78 8.62 1.70
N TRP A 14 4.49 7.69 1.07
CA TRP A 14 4.85 6.41 1.68
C TRP A 14 6.15 6.58 2.46
N THR A 15 6.11 6.21 3.73
CA THR A 15 7.31 6.18 4.57
C THR A 15 8.07 4.86 4.43
N THR A 16 9.36 4.86 4.72
CA THR A 16 10.19 3.65 4.75
C THR A 16 9.71 2.63 5.79
N LEU A 17 9.03 3.08 6.86
CA LEU A 17 8.39 2.19 7.83
C LEU A 17 7.16 1.50 7.24
N GLU A 18 6.28 2.24 6.56
CA GLU A 18 5.12 1.66 5.86
C GLU A 18 5.57 0.65 4.79
N ASP A 19 6.64 0.94 4.04
CA ASP A 19 7.18 0.04 3.02
C ASP A 19 7.74 -1.25 3.62
N ARG A 20 8.50 -1.14 4.73
CA ARG A 20 8.97 -2.33 5.46
C ARG A 20 7.80 -3.17 5.93
N ARG A 21 6.80 -2.53 6.54
CA ARG A 21 5.61 -3.22 7.04
C ARG A 21 4.83 -3.90 5.91
N LEU A 22 4.68 -3.23 4.78
CA LEU A 22 4.06 -3.76 3.56
C LEU A 22 4.77 -5.04 3.10
N VAL A 23 6.10 -5.02 3.01
CA VAL A 23 6.90 -6.18 2.58
C VAL A 23 6.82 -7.32 3.59
N GLU A 24 6.92 -7.03 4.89
CA GLU A 24 6.80 -8.04 5.95
C GLU A 24 5.43 -8.73 5.95
N LEU A 25 4.35 -7.95 5.89
CA LEU A 25 2.99 -8.51 5.82
C LEU A 25 2.81 -9.34 4.54
N ARG A 26 3.51 -8.99 3.45
CA ARG A 26 3.42 -9.75 2.22
C ARG A 26 4.23 -11.04 2.24
N LYS A 27 5.35 -11.08 2.96
CA LYS A 27 6.07 -12.31 3.31
C LYS A 27 5.21 -13.26 4.15
N GLN A 28 4.31 -12.73 4.97
CA GLN A 28 3.33 -13.50 5.74
C GLN A 28 2.11 -13.95 4.90
N ASN A 29 2.15 -13.79 3.57
CA ASN A 29 1.06 -14.14 2.64
C ASN A 29 -0.26 -13.36 2.87
N ILE A 30 -0.24 -12.25 3.63
CA ILE A 30 -1.45 -11.46 3.89
C ILE A 30 -1.91 -10.78 2.60
N LYS A 31 -3.22 -10.75 2.35
CA LYS A 31 -3.83 -10.14 1.17
C LYS A 31 -3.70 -8.62 1.23
N PHE A 32 -3.52 -7.98 0.07
CA PHE A 32 -3.42 -6.52 -0.03
C PHE A 32 -4.62 -5.77 0.56
N ARG A 33 -5.82 -6.36 0.54
CA ARG A 33 -7.02 -5.79 1.15
C ARG A 33 -6.90 -5.62 2.66
N ASP A 34 -6.31 -6.58 3.35
CA ASP A 34 -6.14 -6.56 4.80
C ASP A 34 -4.95 -5.69 5.21
N ILE A 35 -3.87 -5.70 4.41
CA ILE A 35 -2.75 -4.75 4.56
C ILE A 35 -3.25 -3.31 4.39
N ALA A 36 -4.14 -3.05 3.44
CA ALA A 36 -4.73 -1.75 3.21
C ALA A 36 -5.55 -1.24 4.41
N LYS A 37 -6.30 -2.14 5.08
CA LYS A 37 -6.99 -1.80 6.33
C LYS A 37 -6.01 -1.41 7.43
N GLN A 38 -4.94 -2.18 7.60
CA GLN A 38 -3.91 -1.89 8.62
C GLN A 38 -3.17 -0.58 8.37
N LEU A 39 -2.86 -0.26 7.10
CA LEU A 39 -2.14 0.95 6.71
C LEU A 39 -3.08 2.16 6.47
N ASN A 40 -4.39 1.96 6.62
CA ASN A 40 -5.43 2.95 6.28
C ASN A 40 -5.26 3.54 4.86
N ARG A 41 -4.91 2.68 3.90
CA ARG A 41 -4.74 3.01 2.48
C ARG A 41 -5.76 2.26 1.64
N THR A 42 -5.81 2.56 0.35
CA THR A 42 -6.60 1.75 -0.59
C THR A 42 -5.80 0.52 -1.04
N PRO A 43 -6.45 -0.63 -1.28
CA PRO A 43 -5.77 -1.84 -1.76
C PRO A 43 -4.96 -1.61 -3.04
N ILE A 44 -5.47 -0.76 -3.93
CA ILE A 44 -4.80 -0.40 -5.18
C ILE A 44 -3.50 0.38 -4.92
N SER A 45 -3.50 1.30 -3.96
CA SER A 45 -2.29 2.06 -3.60
C SER A 45 -1.22 1.17 -3.00
N VAL A 46 -1.63 0.24 -2.12
CA VAL A 46 -0.79 -0.78 -1.49
C VAL A 46 -0.15 -1.70 -2.55
N GLU A 47 -0.93 -2.22 -3.49
CA GLU A 47 -0.42 -3.08 -4.56
C GLU A 47 0.59 -2.35 -5.45
N LYS A 48 0.25 -1.12 -5.90
CA LYS A 48 1.16 -0.30 -6.72
C LYS A 48 2.47 -0.03 -6.00
N ARG A 49 2.42 0.25 -4.68
CA ARG A 49 3.62 0.48 -3.89
C ARG A 49 4.47 -0.79 -3.77
N PHE A 50 3.85 -1.92 -3.50
CA PHE A 50 4.53 -3.20 -3.37
C PHE A 50 5.32 -3.55 -4.63
N ARG A 51 4.67 -3.49 -5.80
CA ARG A 51 5.33 -3.74 -7.09
C ARG A 51 6.49 -2.79 -7.35
N LYS A 52 6.38 -1.52 -6.95
CA LYS A 52 7.48 -0.55 -7.07
C LYS A 52 8.68 -0.93 -6.20
N ILE A 53 8.45 -1.32 -4.95
CA ILE A 53 9.51 -1.75 -4.03
C ILE A 53 10.21 -3.01 -4.55
N GLU A 54 9.44 -4.00 -5.01
CA GLU A 54 9.98 -5.24 -5.58
C GLU A 54 10.88 -4.94 -6.78
N LYS A 55 10.43 -4.09 -7.71
CA LYS A 55 11.22 -3.67 -8.86
C LYS A 55 12.52 -2.97 -8.45
N THR A 56 12.47 -2.06 -7.47
CA THR A 56 13.66 -1.34 -7.02
C THR A 56 14.67 -2.25 -6.31
N LYS A 57 14.22 -3.33 -5.66
CA LYS A 57 15.15 -4.30 -5.05
C LYS A 57 15.84 -5.21 -6.07
N PHE A 58 15.19 -5.50 -7.19
CA PHE A 58 15.72 -6.39 -8.23
C PHE A 58 16.75 -5.71 -9.16
N ASP A 59 16.74 -4.37 -9.25
CA ASP A 59 17.69 -3.58 -10.04
C ASP A 59 19.08 -3.42 -9.36
N GLN A 60 19.28 -4.02 -8.18
CA GLN A 60 20.51 -3.90 -7.37
C GLN A 60 21.35 -5.19 -7.36
N GLU A 61 21.02 -6.19 -8.19
CA GLU A 61 21.80 -7.42 -8.38
C GLU A 61 22.60 -7.40 -9.69
#